data_AF-A0A1G6V1F1-F1
#
_entry.id   AF-A0A1G6V1F1-F1
#
_cell.length_a   1.000
_cell.length_b   1.000
_cell.length_c   1.000
_cell.angle_alpha   90.00
_cell.angle_beta   90.00
_cell.angle_gamma   90.00
#
_symmetry.space_group_name_H-M   'P 1'
#
loop_
_entity.id
_entity.type
_entity.pdbx_description
1 polymer ?
#
loop_
_entity_poly.entity_id
_entity_poly.type
_entity_poly.pdbx_seq_one_letter_code
_entity_poly.pdbx_strand_id
1 'polypeptide(L)'
;MKRLLKVLLPVLIDFGIFWVVVHYNTPVHPMKLDAIGNGNLYSLMAYFHLFGYLLLVDGLLTQHLIVVPLWDNYAVKSLKARFIIGACIAFVCFAFAGGLSYLIWDQAEGRGPLISFWWYMAEIQLVYWVVSFVVLYLIDGAKFKKAETPDNPEPVLQGEV
;
A
#
# COMPACT_ATOMS: atom_id res chain seq x y z
N MET A 1 13.18 -8.94 15.21
CA MET A 1 13.43 -7.54 14.80
C MET A 1 13.07 -7.26 13.33
N LYS A 2 13.62 -7.98 12.33
CA LYS A 2 13.28 -7.73 10.92
C LYS A 2 11.78 -7.76 10.60
N ARG A 3 11.02 -8.72 11.15
CA ARG A 3 9.56 -8.79 10.94
C ARG A 3 8.82 -7.57 11.50
N LEU A 4 9.20 -7.09 12.69
CA LEU A 4 8.60 -5.90 13.29
C LEU A 4 8.87 -4.66 12.42
N LEU A 5 10.08 -4.50 11.90
CA LEU A 5 10.42 -3.41 10.98
C LEU A 5 9.62 -3.48 9.67
N LYS A 6 9.43 -4.68 9.11
CA LYS A 6 8.58 -4.88 7.92
C LYS A 6 7.11 -4.54 8.14
N VAL A 7 6.65 -4.56 9.39
CA VAL A 7 5.28 -4.17 9.75
C VAL A 7 5.20 -2.67 10.03
N LEU A 8 6.05 -2.17 10.91
CA LEU A 8 5.95 -0.79 11.38
C LEU A 8 6.43 0.21 10.32
N LEU A 9 7.57 -0.02 9.68
CA LEU A 9 8.22 1.00 8.86
C LEU A 9 7.36 1.42 7.65
N PRO A 10 6.79 0.49 6.84
CA PRO A 10 5.91 0.84 5.74
C PRO A 10 4.72 1.69 6.20
N VAL A 11 4.04 1.23 7.25
CA VAL A 11 2.81 1.86 7.75
C VAL A 11 3.11 3.23 8.34
N LEU A 12 4.18 3.38 9.12
CA LEU A 12 4.56 4.67 9.70
C LEU A 12 5.01 5.69 8.65
N ILE A 13 5.69 5.24 7.59
CA ILE A 13 6.07 6.12 6.49
C ILE A 13 4.83 6.60 5.74
N ASP A 14 3.94 5.68 5.37
CA ASP A 14 2.73 5.99 4.61
C ASP A 14 1.79 6.90 5.43
N PHE A 15 1.54 6.52 6.68
CA PHE A 15 0.75 7.33 7.61
C PHE A 15 1.40 8.70 7.88
N GLY A 16 2.73 8.75 7.94
CA GLY A 16 3.48 10.00 8.05
C GLY A 16 3.30 10.90 6.82
N ILE A 17 3.31 10.35 5.61
CA ILE A 17 3.04 11.10 4.37
C ILE A 17 1.63 11.71 4.42
N PHE A 18 0.60 10.91 4.73
CA PHE A 18 -0.76 11.41 4.85
C PHE A 18 -0.91 12.46 5.96
N TRP A 19 -0.27 12.23 7.11
CA TRP A 19 -0.26 13.19 8.21
C TRP A 19 0.37 14.53 7.79
N VAL A 20 1.50 14.49 7.07
CA VAL A 20 2.15 15.70 6.52
C VAL A 20 1.21 16.44 5.57
N VAL A 21 0.60 15.72 4.61
CA VAL A 21 -0.35 16.31 3.66
C VAL A 21 -1.51 16.99 4.40
N VAL A 22 -2.12 16.32 5.36
CA VAL A 22 -3.23 16.89 6.13
C VAL A 22 -2.76 18.08 6.97
N HIS A 23 -1.64 17.95 7.68
CA HIS A 23 -1.12 18.98 8.58
C HIS A 23 -0.79 20.29 7.85
N TYR A 24 -0.13 20.23 6.69
CA TYR A 24 0.22 21.43 5.93
C TYR A 24 -0.96 22.06 5.18
N ASN A 25 -1.99 21.27 4.85
CA ASN A 25 -3.18 21.79 4.17
C ASN A 25 -4.25 22.34 5.15
N THR A 26 -4.27 21.89 6.41
CA THR A 26 -5.25 22.32 7.42
C THR A 26 -5.28 23.83 7.68
N PRO A 27 -4.15 24.57 7.76
CA PRO A 27 -4.17 26.01 8.01
C PRO A 27 -4.81 26.83 6.88
N VAL A 28 -4.73 26.34 5.63
CA VAL A 28 -5.18 27.05 4.42
C VAL A 28 -6.52 26.54 3.89
N HIS A 29 -6.95 25.34 4.32
CA HIS A 29 -8.20 24.73 3.92
C HIS A 29 -9.02 24.36 5.16
N PRO A 30 -10.18 25.01 5.40
CA PRO A 30 -11.02 24.65 6.53
C PRO A 30 -11.54 23.22 6.34
N MET A 31 -11.51 22.43 7.41
CA MET A 31 -12.05 21.08 7.40
C MET A 31 -13.56 21.10 7.17
N LYS A 32 -14.04 20.23 6.28
CA LYS A 32 -15.46 20.13 5.90
C LYS A 32 -15.94 18.71 6.08
N LEU A 33 -16.73 18.48 7.13
CA LEU A 33 -17.28 17.15 7.45
C LEU A 33 -18.32 16.70 6.41
N ASP A 34 -19.04 17.64 5.82
CA ASP A 34 -19.95 17.45 4.70
C ASP A 34 -19.23 17.08 3.39
N ALA A 35 -17.89 17.23 3.34
CA ALA A 35 -17.12 16.82 2.19
C ALA A 35 -16.72 15.33 2.22
N ILE A 36 -17.01 14.58 3.29
CA ILE A 36 -16.70 13.14 3.35
C ILE A 36 -17.47 12.41 2.23
N GLY A 37 -16.77 11.59 1.44
CA GLY A 37 -17.37 10.86 0.32
C GLY A 37 -17.29 11.57 -1.04
N ASN A 38 -16.79 12.81 -1.11
CA ASN A 38 -16.67 13.55 -2.37
C ASN A 38 -15.36 13.31 -3.14
N GLY A 39 -14.44 12.53 -2.58
CA GLY A 39 -13.17 12.16 -3.24
C GLY A 39 -12.24 13.35 -3.47
N ASN A 40 -12.11 14.25 -2.48
CA ASN A 40 -11.22 15.41 -2.58
C ASN A 40 -10.39 15.61 -1.31
N LEU A 41 -9.52 16.64 -1.34
CA LEU A 41 -8.64 16.96 -0.22
C LEU A 41 -9.41 17.22 1.10
N TYR A 42 -10.58 17.87 1.03
CA TYR A 42 -11.41 18.09 2.22
C TYR A 42 -11.94 16.78 2.80
N SER A 43 -12.33 15.83 1.92
CA SER A 43 -12.72 14.48 2.32
C SER A 43 -11.58 13.78 3.05
N LEU A 44 -10.34 13.86 2.55
CA LEU A 44 -9.18 13.25 3.19
C LEU A 44 -8.89 13.88 4.55
N MET A 45 -8.92 15.21 4.65
CA MET A 45 -8.65 15.90 5.90
C MET A 45 -9.68 15.55 6.96
N ALA A 46 -10.97 15.55 6.61
CA ALA A 46 -12.04 15.15 7.51
C ALA A 46 -11.92 13.67 7.91
N TYR A 47 -11.64 12.80 6.95
CA TYR A 47 -11.51 11.35 7.19
C TYR A 47 -10.30 11.01 8.06
N PHE A 48 -9.14 11.61 7.79
CA PHE A 48 -7.91 11.39 8.55
C PHE A 48 -8.01 11.96 9.96
N HIS A 49 -8.70 13.09 10.15
CA HIS A 49 -8.92 13.67 11.47
C HIS A 49 -9.83 12.79 12.34
N LEU A 50 -10.91 12.25 11.77
CA LEU A 50 -11.88 11.42 12.50
C LEU A 50 -11.38 10.00 12.72
N PHE A 51 -10.80 9.39 11.69
CA PHE A 51 -10.50 7.95 11.66
C PHE A 51 -9.00 7.65 11.66
N GLY A 52 -8.11 8.64 11.80
CA GLY A 52 -6.66 8.46 11.70
C GLY A 52 -6.12 7.31 12.56
N TYR A 53 -6.48 7.24 13.84
CA TYR A 53 -6.02 6.14 14.71
C TYR A 53 -6.53 4.77 14.26
N LEU A 54 -7.77 4.70 13.76
CA LEU A 54 -8.34 3.46 13.22
C LEU A 54 -7.63 3.06 11.93
N LEU A 55 -7.32 4.01 11.05
CA LEU A 55 -6.53 3.78 9.84
C LEU A 55 -5.12 3.30 10.15
N LEU A 56 -4.49 3.83 11.20
CA LEU A 56 -3.18 3.37 11.64
C LEU A 56 -3.24 1.91 12.11
N VAL A 57 -4.23 1.57 12.93
CA VAL A 57 -4.41 0.18 13.42
C VAL A 57 -4.72 -0.76 12.25
N ASP A 58 -5.62 -0.35 11.35
CA ASP A 58 -5.97 -1.13 10.16
C ASP A 58 -4.77 -1.35 9.24
N GLY A 59 -3.96 -0.31 9.00
CA GLY A 59 -2.73 -0.40 8.24
C GLY A 59 -1.71 -1.35 8.89
N LEU A 60 -1.55 -1.30 10.22
CA LEU A 60 -0.69 -2.22 10.96
C LEU A 60 -1.17 -3.68 10.86
N LEU A 61 -2.48 -3.91 10.98
CA LEU A 61 -3.07 -5.24 10.85
C LEU A 61 -2.92 -5.79 9.43
N THR A 62 -3.25 -4.99 8.42
CA THR A 62 -3.11 -5.34 7.00
C THR A 62 -1.66 -5.67 6.67
N GLN A 63 -0.71 -4.85 7.12
CA GLN A 63 0.71 -5.10 6.90
C GLN A 63 1.17 -6.39 7.59
N HIS A 64 0.71 -6.64 8.83
CA HIS A 64 1.12 -7.81 9.60
C HIS A 64 0.52 -9.13 9.08
N LEU A 65 -0.77 -9.12 8.74
CA LEU A 65 -1.55 -10.31 8.43
C LEU A 65 -1.52 -10.67 6.95
N ILE A 66 -1.35 -9.68 6.07
CA ILE A 66 -1.47 -9.87 4.61
C ILE A 66 -0.14 -9.60 3.93
N VAL A 67 0.39 -8.37 4.05
CA VAL A 67 1.53 -7.93 3.23
C VAL A 67 2.81 -8.69 3.57
N VAL A 68 3.19 -8.73 4.84
CA VAL A 68 4.44 -9.39 5.26
C VAL A 68 4.43 -10.91 4.97
N PRO A 69 3.35 -11.66 5.27
CA PRO A 69 3.27 -13.08 4.90
C PRO A 69 3.35 -13.31 3.38
N LEU A 70 2.68 -12.50 2.57
CA LEU A 70 2.76 -12.63 1.10
C LEU A 70 4.17 -12.31 0.60
N TRP A 71 4.80 -11.29 1.18
CA TRP A 71 6.15 -10.89 0.84
C TRP A 71 7.18 -11.98 1.12
N ASP A 72 7.19 -12.50 2.36
CA ASP A 72 8.18 -13.48 2.81
C ASP A 72 8.03 -14.84 2.10
N ASN A 73 6.81 -15.25 1.78
CA ASN A 73 6.56 -16.57 1.19
C ASN A 73 6.80 -16.63 -0.32
N TYR A 74 6.54 -15.53 -1.03
CA TYR A 74 6.46 -15.53 -2.50
C TYR A 74 7.25 -14.41 -3.15
N ALA A 75 7.08 -13.17 -2.68
CA ALA A 75 7.67 -12.00 -3.32
C ALA A 75 9.21 -12.01 -3.28
N VAL A 76 9.81 -12.52 -2.21
CA VAL A 76 11.29 -12.58 -2.10
C VAL A 76 11.91 -13.48 -3.18
N LYS A 77 11.18 -14.51 -3.64
CA LYS A 77 11.72 -15.59 -4.48
C LYS A 77 11.77 -15.28 -5.98
N SER A 78 10.92 -14.38 -6.49
CA SER A 78 10.88 -14.08 -7.93
C SER A 78 10.29 -12.70 -8.21
N LEU A 79 10.91 -11.97 -9.15
CA LEU A 79 10.42 -10.67 -9.60
C LEU A 79 9.04 -10.78 -10.28
N LYS A 80 8.78 -11.85 -11.04
CA LYS A 80 7.44 -12.12 -11.62
C LYS A 80 6.39 -12.31 -10.53
N ALA A 81 6.72 -13.04 -9.46
CA ALA A 81 5.80 -13.26 -8.34
C ALA A 81 5.46 -11.95 -7.62
N ARG A 82 6.41 -11.01 -7.50
CA ARG A 82 6.17 -9.67 -6.93
C ARG A 82 5.11 -8.91 -7.72
N PHE A 83 5.25 -8.86 -9.05
CA PHE A 83 4.29 -8.17 -9.92
C PHE A 83 2.91 -8.80 -9.87
N ILE A 84 2.82 -10.14 -9.91
CA ILE A 84 1.53 -10.85 -9.84
C ILE A 84 0.83 -10.57 -8.51
N ILE A 85 1.56 -10.67 -7.38
CA ILE A 85 0.99 -10.40 -6.06
C ILE A 85 0.54 -8.94 -5.96
N GLY A 86 1.39 -7.99 -6.37
CA GLY A 86 1.04 -6.57 -6.39
C GLY A 86 -0.21 -6.31 -7.21
N ALA A 87 -0.31 -6.90 -8.41
CA ALA A 87 -1.47 -6.75 -9.28
C ALA A 87 -2.75 -7.36 -8.68
N CYS A 88 -2.67 -8.56 -8.09
CA CYS A 88 -3.81 -9.21 -7.44
C CYS A 88 -4.33 -8.38 -6.27
N ILE A 89 -3.43 -7.87 -5.42
CA ILE A 89 -3.88 -7.08 -4.27
C ILE A 89 -4.42 -5.73 -4.73
N ALA A 90 -3.76 -5.06 -5.67
CA ALA A 90 -4.27 -3.82 -6.26
C ALA A 90 -5.68 -4.04 -6.84
N PHE A 91 -5.92 -5.13 -7.58
CA PHE A 91 -7.23 -5.46 -8.11
C PHE A 91 -8.29 -5.62 -7.01
N VAL A 92 -7.97 -6.36 -5.94
CA VAL A 92 -8.87 -6.52 -4.79
C VAL A 92 -9.17 -5.17 -4.14
N CYS A 93 -8.16 -4.34 -3.89
CA CYS A 93 -8.32 -3.00 -3.34
C CYS A 93 -9.18 -2.10 -4.24
N PHE A 94 -8.96 -2.12 -5.56
CA PHE A 94 -9.77 -1.37 -6.52
C PHE A 94 -11.22 -1.81 -6.52
N ALA A 95 -11.48 -3.13 -6.44
CA ALA A 95 -12.84 -3.67 -6.38
C ALA A 95 -13.55 -3.28 -5.08
N PHE A 96 -12.87 -3.36 -3.93
CA PHE A 96 -13.42 -2.92 -2.65
C PHE A 96 -13.67 -1.41 -2.61
N ALA A 97 -12.74 -0.60 -3.13
CA ALA A 97 -12.93 0.84 -3.26
C ALA A 97 -14.16 1.15 -4.13
N GLY A 98 -14.33 0.46 -5.26
CA GLY A 98 -15.50 0.62 -6.12
C GLY A 98 -16.79 0.22 -5.40
N GLY A 99 -16.79 -0.90 -4.68
CA GLY A 99 -17.92 -1.38 -3.90
C GLY A 99 -18.32 -0.42 -2.78
N LEU A 100 -17.36 0.05 -1.98
CA LEU A 100 -17.60 1.05 -0.93
C LEU A 100 -18.10 2.36 -1.51
N SER A 101 -17.50 2.81 -2.62
CA SER A 101 -17.94 4.02 -3.30
C SER A 101 -19.36 3.90 -3.83
N TYR A 102 -19.75 2.73 -4.34
CA TYR A 102 -21.11 2.47 -4.77
C TYR A 102 -22.11 2.44 -3.61
N LEU A 103 -21.72 1.89 -2.45
CA LEU A 103 -22.58 1.83 -1.25
C LEU A 103 -22.84 3.21 -0.62
N ILE A 104 -21.86 4.11 -0.67
CA ILE A 104 -21.96 5.47 -0.09
C ILE A 104 -22.61 6.46 -1.07
N TRP A 105 -22.59 6.14 -2.37
CA TRP A 105 -23.04 7.04 -3.42
C TRP A 105 -24.53 7.38 -3.34
N ASP A 106 -24.84 8.69 -3.29
CA ASP A 106 -26.18 9.20 -3.54
C ASP A 106 -26.45 9.34 -5.05
N GLN A 107 -27.39 8.55 -5.55
CA GLN A 107 -27.78 8.55 -6.96
C GLN A 107 -28.34 9.90 -7.43
N ALA A 108 -28.88 10.72 -6.52
CA ALA A 108 -29.41 12.04 -6.84
C ALA A 108 -28.33 13.03 -7.32
N GLU A 109 -27.07 12.84 -6.88
CA GLU A 109 -25.95 13.72 -7.22
C GLU A 109 -25.25 13.35 -8.55
N GLY A 110 -25.74 12.32 -9.23
CA GLY A 110 -25.15 11.80 -10.46
C GLY A 110 -23.85 11.03 -10.23
N ARG A 111 -23.19 10.56 -11.30
CA ARG A 111 -22.04 9.63 -11.19
C ARG A 111 -20.71 10.29 -10.83
N GLY A 112 -20.64 11.62 -10.81
CA GLY A 112 -19.40 12.37 -10.56
C GLY A 112 -18.77 12.04 -9.20
N PRO A 113 -19.51 12.20 -8.08
CA PRO A 113 -19.02 11.87 -6.74
C PRO A 113 -18.59 10.40 -6.60
N LEU A 114 -19.34 9.46 -7.20
CA LEU A 114 -18.98 8.04 -7.21
C LEU A 114 -17.61 7.81 -7.86
N ILE A 115 -17.39 8.35 -9.06
CA ILE A 115 -16.13 8.11 -9.77
C ILE A 115 -14.99 8.81 -9.03
N SER A 116 -15.21 10.04 -8.57
CA SER A 116 -14.24 10.82 -7.80
C SER A 116 -13.78 10.06 -6.56
N PHE A 117 -14.73 9.58 -5.74
CA PHE A 117 -14.42 8.89 -4.50
C PHE A 117 -13.79 7.52 -4.72
N TRP A 118 -14.27 6.76 -5.72
CA TRP A 118 -13.62 5.52 -6.12
C TRP A 118 -12.15 5.74 -6.52
N TRP A 119 -11.89 6.71 -7.38
CA TRP A 119 -10.54 7.02 -7.85
C TRP A 119 -9.65 7.51 -6.71
N TYR A 120 -10.20 8.32 -5.82
CA TYR A 120 -9.50 8.83 -4.66
C TYR A 120 -9.06 7.72 -3.69
N MET A 121 -9.96 6.78 -3.37
CA MET A 121 -9.61 5.61 -2.55
C MET A 121 -8.59 4.72 -3.24
N ALA A 122 -8.71 4.53 -4.55
CA ALA A 122 -7.76 3.73 -5.32
C ALA A 122 -6.35 4.36 -5.33
N GLU A 123 -6.26 5.68 -5.44
CA GLU A 123 -5.00 6.43 -5.37
C GLU A 123 -4.31 6.24 -4.01
N ILE A 124 -5.04 6.40 -2.90
CA ILE A 124 -4.52 6.17 -1.55
C ILE A 124 -3.95 4.76 -1.42
N GLN A 125 -4.70 3.76 -1.89
CA GLN A 125 -4.25 2.36 -1.84
C GLN A 125 -3.00 2.15 -2.70
N LEU A 126 -2.94 2.74 -3.89
CA LEU A 126 -1.77 2.63 -4.76
C LEU A 126 -0.52 3.21 -4.09
N VAL A 127 -0.63 4.37 -3.45
CA VAL A 127 0.48 4.99 -2.70
C VAL A 127 0.95 4.06 -1.59
N TYR A 128 0.02 3.54 -0.77
CA TYR A 128 0.33 2.56 0.28
C TYR A 128 1.09 1.35 -0.26
N TRP A 129 0.63 0.77 -1.38
CA TRP A 129 1.30 -0.38 -2.01
C TRP A 129 2.71 -0.03 -2.47
N VAL A 130 2.88 1.08 -3.19
CA VAL A 130 4.19 1.50 -3.70
C VAL A 130 5.17 1.71 -2.54
N VAL A 131 4.77 2.46 -1.51
CA VAL A 131 5.59 2.70 -0.31
C VAL A 131 5.95 1.37 0.35
N SER A 132 4.96 0.50 0.55
CA SER A 132 5.17 -0.81 1.19
C SER A 132 6.14 -1.69 0.43
N PHE A 133 5.98 -1.82 -0.89
CA PHE A 133 6.87 -2.61 -1.73
C PHE A 133 8.30 -2.06 -1.74
N VAL A 134 8.46 -0.74 -1.86
CA VAL A 134 9.78 -0.08 -1.84
C VAL A 134 10.47 -0.32 -0.49
N VAL A 135 9.79 -0.09 0.63
CA VAL A 135 10.38 -0.27 1.97
C VAL A 135 10.76 -1.72 2.21
N LEU A 136 9.89 -2.67 1.87
CA LEU A 136 10.19 -4.10 2.01
C LEU A 136 11.36 -4.53 1.11
N TYR A 137 11.45 -4.00 -0.10
CA TYR A 137 12.57 -4.21 -0.99
C TYR A 137 13.89 -3.72 -0.39
N LEU A 138 13.91 -2.53 0.22
CA LEU A 138 15.09 -2.00 0.90
C LEU A 138 15.48 -2.84 2.13
N ILE A 139 14.52 -3.30 2.92
CA ILE A 139 14.77 -4.14 4.12
C ILE A 139 15.37 -5.51 3.74
N ASP A 140 14.86 -6.15 2.67
CA ASP A 140 15.34 -7.45 2.22
C ASP A 140 16.36 -7.39 1.07
N GLY A 141 16.87 -6.19 0.74
CA GLY A 141 17.84 -5.93 -0.35
C GLY A 141 18.95 -6.99 -0.50
N ALA A 142 19.50 -7.44 0.63
CA ALA A 142 20.56 -8.44 0.67
C ALA A 142 20.12 -9.87 0.25
N LYS A 143 18.84 -10.24 0.45
CA LYS A 143 18.32 -11.54 0.04
C LYS A 143 18.15 -11.65 -1.48
N PHE A 144 17.89 -10.52 -2.14
CA PHE A 144 17.76 -10.45 -3.59
C PHE A 144 19.10 -10.69 -4.29
N LYS A 145 20.19 -10.09 -3.78
CA LYS A 145 21.54 -10.33 -4.30
C LYS A 145 21.93 -11.81 -4.26
N LYS A 146 21.49 -12.54 -3.23
CA LYS A 146 21.83 -13.96 -3.02
C LYS A 146 20.96 -14.91 -3.86
N ALA A 147 19.75 -14.50 -4.24
CA ALA A 147 18.87 -15.30 -5.12
C ALA A 147 19.25 -15.18 -6.60
N GLU A 148 19.96 -14.12 -6.99
CA GLU A 148 20.45 -13.92 -8.36
C GLU A 148 21.83 -14.53 -8.62
N THR A 149 22.59 -14.89 -7.57
CA THR A 149 23.82 -15.68 -7.75
C THR A 149 23.44 -17.14 -7.95
N PRO A 150 23.65 -17.73 -9.14
CA PRO A 150 23.40 -19.16 -9.33
C PRO A 150 24.32 -19.94 -8.41
N ASP A 151 23.75 -20.80 -7.57
CA ASP A 151 24.45 -21.69 -6.64
C ASP A 151 25.05 -22.89 -7.40
N ASN A 152 25.77 -22.61 -8.49
CA ASN A 152 26.48 -23.62 -9.26
C ASN A 152 27.88 -23.07 -9.59
N PRO A 153 28.88 -23.25 -8.71
CA PRO A 153 30.21 -23.49 -9.23
C PRO A 153 30.11 -24.83 -9.95
N GLU A 154 30.08 -24.80 -11.29
CA GLU A 154 30.25 -26.01 -12.08
C GLU A 154 31.40 -26.83 -11.47
N PRO A 155 31.21 -28.13 -11.19
CA PRO A 155 32.37 -28.96 -10.91
C PRO A 155 33.19 -28.97 -12.20
N VAL A 156 34.35 -28.30 -12.15
CA VAL A 156 35.40 -28.46 -13.15
C VAL A 156 35.81 -29.93 -13.07
N LEU A 157 35.13 -30.77 -13.85
CA LEU A 157 35.52 -32.15 -14.06
C LEU A 157 36.13 -32.28 -15.45
N GLN A 158 37.44 -32.53 -15.37
CA GLN A 158 38.24 -33.42 -16.21
C GLN A 158 39.09 -32.80 -17.33
N GLY A 159 40.35 -33.24 -17.29
CA GLY A 159 41.30 -33.21 -18.39
C GLY A 159 42.72 -33.58 -17.98
N GLU A 160 42.93 -34.73 -17.31
CA GLU A 160 44.22 -35.42 -17.39
C GLU A 160 44.41 -35.87 -18.85
N VAL A 161 45.48 -35.39 -19.50
CA VAL A 161 46.24 -36.08 -20.56
C VAL A 161 47.70 -35.71 -20.41
#